data_AF-A0A2V5ZHK2-F1
#
_entry.id   AF-A0A2V5ZHK2-F1
#
_cell.length_a   1.000
_cell.length_b   1.000
_cell.length_c   1.000
_cell.angle_alpha   90.00
_cell.angle_beta   90.00
_cell.angle_gamma   90.00
#
_symmetry.space_group_name_H-M   'P 1'
#
loop_
_entity.id
_entity.type
_entity.pdbx_description
1 polymer ?
#
loop_
_entity_poly.entity_id
_entity_poly.type
_entity_poly.pdbx_seq_one_letter_code
_entity_poly.pdbx_strand_id
1 'polypeptide(L)' 'RTANTGEGRGTARIEGDTAIFKPEGAEDGCKITLKFAAGKLVVTQEGICGFGHNVSAEGTYKKVSSAKPKFDSE' A
#
# COMPACT_ATOMS: atom_id res chain seq x y z
N ARG A 1 16.59 -3.44 19.15
CA ARG A 1 15.28 -2.77 18.96
C ARG A 1 14.53 -3.55 17.90
N THR A 2 13.39 -4.13 18.22
CA THR A 2 12.49 -4.77 17.25
C THR A 2 11.51 -3.72 16.72
N ALA A 3 11.10 -3.86 15.46
CA ALA A 3 10.06 -3.02 14.87
C ALA A 3 8.76 -3.82 14.79
N ASN A 4 7.63 -3.18 15.05
CA ASN A 4 6.33 -3.79 14.77
C ASN A 4 6.15 -3.86 13.25
N THR A 5 5.58 -4.96 12.78
CA THR A 5 5.29 -5.22 11.36
C THR A 5 3.84 -5.64 11.21
N GLY A 6 3.26 -5.33 10.06
CA GLY A 6 1.91 -5.74 9.68
C GLY A 6 1.82 -5.95 8.16
N GLU A 7 0.85 -6.72 7.73
CA GLU A 7 0.62 -7.07 6.32
C GLU A 7 -0.84 -6.79 5.95
N GLY A 8 -1.08 -6.41 4.69
CA GLY A 8 -2.42 -6.36 4.10
C GLY A 8 -2.40 -7.04 2.73
N ARG A 9 -3.43 -7.83 2.45
CA ARG A 9 -3.61 -8.54 1.18
C ARG A 9 -4.84 -8.03 0.45
N GLY A 10 -4.85 -8.22 -0.88
CA GLY A 10 -5.97 -7.90 -1.75
C GLY A 10 -5.53 -7.36 -3.10
N THR A 11 -6.50 -6.95 -3.91
CA THR A 11 -6.25 -6.40 -5.26
C THR A 11 -6.91 -5.03 -5.42
N ALA A 12 -6.17 -4.06 -5.98
CA ALA A 12 -6.70 -2.76 -6.37
C ALA A 12 -6.51 -2.54 -7.87
N ARG A 13 -7.42 -1.78 -8.48
CA ARG A 13 -7.27 -1.31 -9.87
C ARG A 13 -6.61 0.05 -9.86
N ILE A 14 -5.71 0.26 -10.82
CA ILE A 14 -5.11 1.57 -11.07
C ILE A 14 -6.00 2.28 -12.09
N GLU A 15 -6.50 3.45 -11.73
CA GLU A 15 -7.24 4.37 -12.58
C GLU A 15 -6.39 5.62 -12.81
N GLY A 16 -5.88 5.76 -14.04
CA GLY A 16 -4.90 6.80 -14.37
C GLY A 16 -3.57 6.59 -13.63
N ASP A 17 -3.27 7.46 -12.68
CA ASP A 17 -2.05 7.44 -11.86
C ASP A 17 -2.31 7.02 -10.41
N THR A 18 -3.53 6.60 -10.07
CA THR A 18 -3.95 6.40 -8.68
C THR A 18 -4.65 5.05 -8.53
N ALA A 19 -4.39 4.35 -7.42
CA ALA A 19 -5.18 3.20 -6.98
C ALA A 19 -5.69 3.43 -5.56
N ILE A 20 -6.93 3.05 -5.31
CA ILE A 20 -7.51 3.00 -3.97
C ILE A 20 -7.53 1.54 -3.53
N PHE A 21 -6.85 1.26 -2.42
CA PHE A 21 -6.71 -0.07 -1.85
C PHE A 21 -7.32 -0.12 -0.45
N LYS A 22 -8.10 -1.16 -0.18
CA LYS A 22 -8.54 -1.55 1.15
C LYS A 22 -8.09 -2.99 1.35
N PRO A 23 -7.25 -3.30 2.35
CA PRO A 23 -6.89 -4.68 2.65
C PRO A 23 -8.12 -5.53 2.96
N GLU A 24 -8.08 -6.80 2.57
CA GLU A 24 -9.09 -7.77 2.95
C GLU A 24 -9.19 -7.87 4.48
N GLY A 25 -10.41 -7.80 5.02
CA GLY A 25 -10.65 -7.83 6.46
C GLY A 25 -10.40 -6.52 7.20
N ALA A 26 -9.96 -5.45 6.53
CA ALA A 26 -9.82 -4.13 7.16
C ALA A 26 -11.19 -3.49 7.46
N GLU A 27 -11.23 -2.64 8.49
CA GLU A 27 -12.43 -1.88 8.87
C GLU A 27 -12.91 -0.97 7.73
N ASP A 28 -14.20 -0.62 7.73
CA ASP A 28 -14.80 0.20 6.66
C ASP A 28 -14.18 1.60 6.52
N GLY A 29 -13.59 2.12 7.59
CA GLY A 29 -12.86 3.39 7.56
C GLY A 29 -11.47 3.31 6.93
N CYS A 30 -10.94 2.11 6.65
CA CYS A 30 -9.61 1.97 6.06
C CYS A 30 -9.61 2.32 4.56
N LYS A 31 -8.75 3.26 4.18
CA LYS A 31 -8.47 3.60 2.79
C LYS A 31 -6.99 3.89 2.60
N ILE A 32 -6.34 3.15 1.71
CA ILE A 32 -4.95 3.38 1.32
C ILE A 32 -4.95 3.92 -0.10
N THR A 33 -4.46 5.14 -0.29
CA THR A 33 -4.36 5.77 -1.61
C THR A 33 -2.94 5.64 -2.12
N LEU A 34 -2.77 5.00 -3.27
CA LEU A 34 -1.49 4.81 -3.94
C LEU A 34 -1.42 5.74 -5.15
N LYS A 35 -0.64 6.81 -5.07
CA LYS A 35 -0.43 7.76 -6.17
C LYS A 35 0.92 7.57 -6.83
N PHE A 36 0.91 7.08 -8.05
CA PHE A 36 2.10 6.87 -8.87
C PHE A 36 2.54 8.19 -9.52
N ALA A 37 3.78 8.60 -9.28
CA ALA A 37 4.37 9.78 -9.88
C ALA A 37 5.71 9.45 -10.52
N ALA A 38 6.31 10.40 -11.23
CA ALA A 38 7.60 10.20 -11.89
C ALA A 38 8.68 9.75 -10.88
N GLY A 39 9.06 8.47 -10.94
CA GLY A 39 10.12 7.88 -10.12
C GLY A 39 9.75 7.57 -8.67
N LYS A 40 8.49 7.75 -8.24
CA LYS A 40 8.06 7.50 -6.86
C LYS A 40 6.61 7.06 -6.75
N LEU A 41 6.26 6.49 -5.61
CA LEU A 41 4.91 6.20 -5.19
C LEU A 41 4.64 6.95 -3.88
N VAL A 42 3.58 7.74 -3.83
CA VAL A 42 3.12 8.38 -2.60
C VAL A 42 1.94 7.58 -2.08
N VAL A 43 2.06 7.05 -0.87
CA VAL A 43 1.02 6.27 -0.19
C VAL A 43 0.50 7.09 0.97
N THR A 44 -0.81 7.30 1.04
CA THR A 44 -1.50 7.85 2.21
C THR A 44 -2.42 6.81 2.80
N GLN A 45 -2.59 6.84 4.12
CA GLN A 45 -3.50 5.94 4.83
C GLN A 45 -4.51 6.75 5.63
N GLU A 46 -5.78 6.45 5.42
CA GLU A 46 -6.89 6.95 6.23
C GLU A 46 -7.49 5.80 7.02
N GLY A 47 -7.75 6.02 8.31
CA GLY A 47 -8.36 5.02 9.20
C GLY A 47 -7.44 3.91 9.69
N ILE A 48 -8.06 2.94 10.38
CA ILE A 48 -7.38 1.78 10.97
C ILE A 48 -7.42 0.63 9.97
N CYS A 49 -6.26 0.30 9.40
CA CYS A 49 -6.14 -0.71 8.35
C CYS A 49 -5.70 -2.11 8.83
N GLY A 50 -5.78 -2.38 10.14
CA GLY A 50 -5.53 -3.72 10.69
C GLY A 50 -4.05 -4.13 10.80
N PHE A 51 -3.10 -3.23 10.54
CA PHE A 51 -1.67 -3.55 10.59
C PHE A 51 -1.08 -3.69 12.01
N GLY A 52 -1.85 -3.36 13.04
CA GLY A 52 -1.42 -3.37 14.44
C GLY A 52 -0.96 -2.01 14.97
N HIS A 53 -0.64 -1.96 16.25
CA HIS A 53 -0.33 -0.71 16.95
C HIS A 53 0.96 -0.04 16.44
N ASN A 54 0.83 1.23 16.06
CA ASN A 54 1.91 2.05 15.50
C ASN A 54 2.50 1.51 14.19
N VAL A 55 1.69 0.79 13.40
CA VAL A 55 2.06 0.33 12.06
C VAL A 55 1.19 1.06 11.02
N SER A 56 1.83 1.65 10.02
CA SER A 56 1.18 2.38 8.92
C SER A 56 1.88 2.06 7.60
N ALA A 57 1.12 2.04 6.51
CA ALA A 57 1.63 1.93 5.16
C ALA A 57 1.93 3.30 4.52
N GLU A 58 1.66 4.40 5.22
CA GLU A 58 1.89 5.76 4.72
C GLU A 58 3.38 6.04 4.49
N GLY A 59 3.69 6.68 3.36
CA GLY A 59 5.05 7.08 3.05
C GLY A 59 5.29 7.41 1.57
N THR A 60 6.52 7.80 1.25
CA THR A 60 6.97 7.98 -0.14
C THR A 60 8.01 6.90 -0.47
N TYR A 61 7.70 6.10 -1.48
CA TYR A 61 8.52 4.99 -1.94
C TYR A 61 9.25 5.38 -3.23
N LYS A 62 10.52 5.01 -3.35
CA LYS A 62 11.33 5.26 -4.55
C LYS A 62 11.15 4.13 -5.55
N LYS A 63 10.92 4.47 -6.81
CA LYS A 63 10.97 3.50 -7.91
C LYS A 63 12.41 3.05 -8.14
N VAL A 64 12.65 1.74 -8.06
CA VAL A 64 13.98 1.14 -8.27
C VAL A 64 14.16 0.52 -9.65
N SER A 65 13.08 0.19 -10.35
CA SER A 65 13.12 -0.42 -11.69
C SER A 65 11.88 -0.06 -12.50
N SER A 66 12.03 0.00 -13.83
CA SER A 66 10.93 0.13 -14.80
C SER A 66 10.58 -1.20 -15.46
N ALA A 67 11.26 -2.29 -15.12
CA ALA A 67 10.94 -3.61 -15.62
C ALA A 67 9.55 -4.05 -15.12
N LYS A 68 8.83 -4.82 -15.95
CA LYS A 68 7.56 -5.43 -15.52
C LYS A 68 7.81 -6.33 -14.30
N PRO A 69 7.05 -6.19 -13.21
CA PRO A 69 7.22 -7.03 -12.03
C PRO A 69 6.96 -8.49 -12.39
N LYS A 70 7.77 -9.38 -11.82
CA LYS A 70 7.51 -10.82 -11.79
C LYS A 70 6.80 -11.09 -10.48
N PHE A 71 5.58 -11.58 -10.56
CA PHE A 71 4.86 -12.09 -9.40
C PHE A 71 5.17 -13.58 -9.34
N ASP A 72 5.82 -14.02 -8.27
CA ASP A 72 5.90 -15.45 -8.00
C ASP A 72 4.48 -15.98 -7.79
N SER A 73 4.20 -17.16 -8.35
CA SER A 73 2.99 -17.90 -8.03
C SER A 73 3.13 -18.38 -6.59
N GLU A 74 2.25 -17.94 -5.70
CA GLU A 74 2.17 -18.46 -4.33
C GLU A 74 1.77 -19.94 -4.32
#